data_AF-A0A2D7PEY6-F1
#
_entry.id   AF-A0A2D7PEY6-F1
#
_cell.length_a   1.000
_cell.length_b   1.000
_cell.length_c   1.000
_cell.angle_alpha   90.00
_cell.angle_beta   90.00
_cell.angle_gamma   90.00
#
_symmetry.space_group_name_H-M   'P 1'
#
loop_
_entity.id
_entity.type
_entity.pdbx_description
1 polymer ?
#
loop_
_entity_poly.entity_id
_entity_poly.type
_entity_poly.pdbx_seq_one_letter_code
_entity_poly.pdbx_strand_id
1 'polypeptide(L)'
;MFGILITFISAISISVIAAGYSIIGLATLFAGATLPIIAMGSALEVGKLVAASWLYNNWRNKLLPRAIKAYLTLAVIVLIFITSMGIFGFLSKAHLDQVEPASNNQLLITQYDKQITFEEKTIARASDTLDQLDKALDKYIDMEYVTRGLKERAKQKEERDALNKVIEEANAKIIELNNKKYSIEVEQLKIEAEVGPIKYIAELIYGDEAKDYFDEAVRWVIIVLIFVFDPLAVLLLIAANISLRSRSIEKEQEKSKKEKDYQKEATNAKARAKRIRDREKIYKDFFTKLGKRNLKNRDYEEFFRSMGSEELKKLGLDPDEIRIKLDQIMEWNDLDTSEKSPNQRYLEVDNSKK
;
A
#
# COMPACT_ATOMS: atom_id res chain seq x y z
N MET A 1 9.46 -1.34 12.95
CA MET A 1 10.11 -0.90 11.70
C MET A 1 9.64 -1.75 10.54
N PHE A 2 9.74 -3.08 10.65
CA PHE A 2 9.37 -4.02 9.61
C PHE A 2 7.96 -3.80 9.04
N GLY A 3 6.93 -3.72 9.89
CA GLY A 3 5.55 -3.46 9.43
C GLY A 3 5.37 -2.15 8.67
N ILE A 4 6.04 -1.07 9.10
CA ILE A 4 5.97 0.25 8.43
C ILE A 4 6.59 0.17 7.04
N LEU A 5 7.74 -0.48 6.93
CA LEU A 5 8.46 -0.63 5.67
C LEU A 5 7.65 -1.49 4.68
N ILE A 6 7.03 -2.57 5.16
CA ILE A 6 6.11 -3.38 4.36
C ILE A 6 4.93 -2.55 3.88
N THR A 7 4.24 -1.83 4.76
CA THR A 7 3.07 -1.01 4.35
C THR A 7 3.45 0.04 3.31
N PHE A 8 4.64 0.64 3.43
CA PHE A 8 5.12 1.64 2.49
C PHE A 8 5.49 1.04 1.13
N ILE A 9 6.22 -0.08 1.13
CA ILE A 9 6.57 -0.80 -0.11
C ILE A 9 5.29 -1.29 -0.80
N SER A 10 4.35 -1.89 -0.07
CA SER A 10 3.06 -2.31 -0.64
C SER A 10 2.29 -1.14 -1.25
N ALA A 11 2.23 0.01 -0.58
CA ALA A 11 1.57 1.20 -1.12
C ALA A 11 2.21 1.68 -2.44
N ILE A 12 3.55 1.75 -2.49
CA ILE A 12 4.29 2.15 -3.69
C ILE A 12 4.11 1.12 -4.81
N SER A 13 4.26 -0.17 -4.51
CA SER A 13 4.12 -1.24 -5.51
C SER A 13 2.74 -1.22 -6.17
N ILE A 14 1.67 -1.15 -5.37
CA ILE A 14 0.31 -1.05 -5.89
C ILE A 14 0.15 0.21 -6.73
N SER A 15 0.64 1.36 -6.25
CA SER A 15 0.52 2.62 -6.98
C SER A 15 1.30 2.65 -8.28
N VAL A 16 2.49 2.04 -8.35
CA VAL A 16 3.30 2.00 -9.59
C VAL A 16 2.63 1.13 -10.64
N ILE A 17 2.10 -0.03 -10.24
CA ILE A 17 1.36 -0.92 -11.15
C ILE A 17 0.08 -0.22 -11.64
N ALA A 18 -0.69 0.38 -10.73
CA ALA A 18 -1.90 1.13 -11.05
C ALA A 18 -1.60 2.31 -11.99
N ALA A 19 -0.55 3.08 -11.72
CA ALA A 19 -0.09 4.17 -12.57
C ALA A 19 0.30 3.67 -13.97
N GLY A 20 1.03 2.56 -14.06
CA GLY A 20 1.42 1.95 -15.33
C GLY A 20 0.21 1.60 -16.20
N TYR A 21 -0.76 0.87 -15.64
CA TYR A 21 -1.99 0.51 -16.36
C TYR A 21 -2.84 1.73 -16.70
N SER A 22 -2.98 2.67 -15.76
CA SER A 22 -3.71 3.93 -15.97
C SER A 22 -3.15 4.74 -17.13
N ILE A 23 -1.83 4.95 -17.14
CA ILE A 23 -1.15 5.77 -18.15
C ILE A 23 -1.24 5.12 -19.52
N ILE A 24 -1.04 3.79 -19.61
CA ILE A 24 -1.19 3.07 -20.89
C ILE A 24 -2.64 3.15 -21.39
N GLY A 25 -3.62 2.95 -20.51
CA GLY A 25 -5.04 3.05 -20.87
C GLY A 25 -5.41 4.44 -21.36
N LEU A 26 -5.04 5.50 -20.66
CA LEU A 26 -5.27 6.87 -21.11
C LEU A 26 -4.52 7.20 -22.41
N ALA A 27 -3.30 6.73 -22.57
CA ALA A 27 -2.53 6.90 -23.81
C ALA A 27 -3.24 6.27 -25.01
N THR A 28 -3.89 5.11 -24.84
CA THR A 28 -4.63 4.46 -25.93
C THR A 28 -5.88 5.23 -26.37
N LEU A 29 -6.51 6.00 -25.48
CA LEU A 29 -7.67 6.83 -25.82
C LEU A 29 -7.31 8.04 -26.71
N PHE A 30 -6.04 8.43 -26.75
CA PHE A 30 -5.58 9.64 -27.42
C PHE A 30 -4.34 9.35 -28.25
N ALA A 31 -4.48 8.45 -29.24
CA ALA A 31 -3.38 7.96 -30.08
C ALA A 31 -2.54 9.07 -30.76
N GLY A 32 -3.13 10.24 -31.03
CA GLY A 32 -2.43 11.38 -31.62
C GLY A 32 -1.52 12.18 -30.65
N ALA A 33 -1.59 11.92 -29.35
CA ALA A 33 -0.88 12.67 -28.30
C ALA A 33 -0.36 11.77 -27.18
N THR A 34 0.03 10.54 -27.51
CA THR A 34 0.51 9.52 -26.57
C THR A 34 1.63 10.02 -25.64
N LEU A 35 2.66 10.65 -26.19
CA LEU A 35 3.82 11.10 -25.40
C LEU A 35 3.46 12.21 -24.38
N PRO A 36 2.73 13.29 -24.77
CA PRO A 36 2.20 14.27 -23.82
C PRO A 36 1.38 13.65 -22.68
N ILE A 37 0.56 12.64 -22.98
CA ILE A 37 -0.33 12.01 -22.00
C ILE A 37 0.45 11.14 -21.02
N ILE A 38 1.46 10.43 -21.49
CA ILE A 38 2.37 9.67 -20.62
C ILE A 38 3.08 10.63 -19.65
N ALA A 39 3.58 11.75 -20.15
CA ALA A 39 4.25 12.75 -19.31
C ALA A 39 3.30 13.38 -18.28
N MET A 40 2.11 13.78 -18.72
CA MET A 40 1.07 14.35 -17.85
C MET A 40 0.61 13.32 -16.81
N GLY A 41 0.26 12.10 -17.23
CA GLY A 41 -0.21 11.04 -16.34
C GLY A 41 0.83 10.68 -15.28
N SER A 42 2.10 10.56 -15.66
CA SER A 42 3.20 10.34 -14.70
C SER A 42 3.28 11.44 -13.64
N ALA A 43 3.17 12.71 -14.05
CA ALA A 43 3.18 13.84 -13.13
C ALA A 43 1.95 13.85 -12.20
N LEU A 44 0.77 13.51 -12.72
CA LEU A 44 -0.47 13.45 -11.96
C LEU A 44 -0.46 12.31 -10.92
N GLU A 45 0.06 11.13 -11.26
CA GLU A 45 0.16 9.99 -10.34
C GLU A 45 1.14 10.28 -9.19
N VAL A 46 2.32 10.84 -9.50
CA VAL A 46 3.27 11.28 -8.46
C VAL A 46 2.65 12.39 -7.61
N GLY A 47 1.98 13.36 -8.25
CA GLY A 47 1.28 14.45 -7.59
C GLY A 47 0.20 13.97 -6.62
N LYS A 48 -0.57 12.93 -6.98
CA LYS A 48 -1.60 12.29 -6.12
C LYS A 48 -1.01 11.81 -4.81
N LEU A 49 0.07 11.03 -4.86
CA LEU A 49 0.72 10.46 -3.67
C LEU A 49 1.37 11.54 -2.80
N VAL A 50 2.06 12.50 -3.42
CA VAL A 50 2.69 13.63 -2.72
C VAL A 50 1.63 14.49 -2.04
N ALA A 51 0.53 14.81 -2.74
CA ALA A 51 -0.58 15.59 -2.19
C ALA A 51 -1.23 14.86 -1.01
N ALA A 52 -1.50 13.56 -1.12
CA ALA A 52 -2.08 12.76 -0.03
C ALA A 52 -1.16 12.71 1.21
N SER A 53 0.13 12.45 1.00
CA SER A 53 1.14 12.39 2.07
C SER A 53 1.34 13.75 2.75
N TRP A 54 1.44 14.83 1.97
CA TRP A 54 1.62 16.18 2.47
C TRP A 54 0.37 16.69 3.21
N LEU A 55 -0.82 16.44 2.66
CA LEU A 55 -2.09 16.81 3.27
C LEU A 55 -2.26 16.14 4.64
N TYR A 56 -1.90 14.87 4.75
CA TYR A 56 -1.90 14.16 6.04
C TYR A 56 -0.94 14.80 7.05
N ASN A 57 0.31 15.07 6.64
CA ASN A 57 1.32 15.65 7.52
C ASN A 57 0.94 17.06 8.01
N ASN A 58 0.33 17.86 7.13
CA ASN A 58 0.03 19.26 7.38
C ASN A 58 -1.44 19.51 7.79
N TRP A 59 -2.23 18.45 8.00
CA TRP A 59 -3.66 18.57 8.32
C TRP A 59 -3.95 19.47 9.53
N ARG A 60 -3.11 19.38 10.57
CA ARG A 60 -3.23 20.14 11.83
C ARG A 60 -2.51 21.49 11.81
N ASN A 61 -1.88 21.88 10.70
CA ASN A 61 -1.18 23.16 10.59
C ASN A 61 -2.20 24.31 10.62
N LYS A 62 -2.00 25.26 11.53
CA LYS A 62 -2.87 26.45 11.70
C LYS A 62 -2.72 27.44 10.55
N LEU A 63 -1.58 27.43 9.86
CA LEU A 63 -1.30 28.30 8.72
C LEU A 63 -2.00 27.85 7.42
N LEU A 64 -2.60 26.65 7.40
CA LEU A 64 -3.24 26.08 6.22
C LEU A 64 -4.73 26.41 6.19
N PRO A 65 -5.23 27.26 5.26
CA PRO A 65 -6.64 27.60 5.14
C PRO A 65 -7.51 26.38 4.84
N ARG A 66 -8.77 26.41 5.28
CA ARG A 66 -9.74 25.32 5.02
C ARG A 66 -9.98 25.09 3.53
N ALA A 67 -9.92 26.15 2.71
CA ALA A 67 -10.10 26.06 1.26
C ALA A 67 -9.03 25.17 0.59
N ILE A 68 -7.76 25.31 0.98
CA ILE A 68 -6.66 24.50 0.41
C ILE A 68 -6.81 23.03 0.82
N LYS A 69 -7.23 22.77 2.07
CA LYS A 69 -7.49 21.39 2.53
C LYS A 69 -8.61 20.75 1.72
N ALA A 70 -9.71 21.47 1.50
CA ALA A 70 -10.83 20.99 0.70
C ALA A 70 -10.41 20.72 -0.75
N TYR A 71 -9.68 21.66 -1.37
CA TYR A 71 -9.17 21.51 -2.74
C TYR A 71 -8.25 20.30 -2.87
N LEU A 72 -7.25 20.14 -2.01
CA LEU A 72 -6.33 19.00 -2.07
C LEU A 72 -7.04 17.67 -1.83
N THR A 73 -8.01 17.63 -0.91
CA THR A 73 -8.81 16.42 -0.68
C THR A 73 -9.62 16.06 -1.92
N LEU A 74 -10.32 17.04 -2.50
CA LEU A 74 -11.09 16.84 -3.73
C LEU A 74 -10.18 16.44 -4.89
N ALA A 75 -9.02 17.08 -5.05
CA ALA A 75 -8.06 16.79 -6.09
C ALA A 75 -7.53 15.35 -5.98
N VAL A 76 -7.20 14.88 -4.77
CA VAL A 76 -6.79 13.48 -4.56
C VAL A 76 -7.92 12.51 -4.94
N ILE A 77 -9.17 12.82 -4.58
CA ILE A 77 -10.33 11.99 -4.96
C ILE A 77 -10.52 11.97 -6.48
N VAL A 78 -10.45 13.13 -7.15
CA VAL A 78 -10.57 13.21 -8.61
C VAL A 78 -9.43 12.48 -9.30
N LEU A 79 -8.19 12.60 -8.78
CA LEU A 79 -7.04 11.87 -9.31
C LEU A 79 -7.23 10.36 -9.16
N ILE A 80 -7.83 9.89 -8.06
CA ILE A 80 -8.18 8.47 -7.90
C ILE A 80 -9.16 8.02 -9.00
N PHE A 81 -10.18 8.82 -9.31
CA PHE A 81 -11.10 8.53 -10.41
C PHE A 81 -10.44 8.55 -11.78
N ILE A 82 -9.48 9.45 -12.01
CA ILE A 82 -8.72 9.50 -13.27
C ILE A 82 -7.86 8.24 -13.42
N THR A 83 -7.15 7.83 -12.37
CA THR A 83 -6.37 6.58 -12.36
C THR A 83 -7.28 5.39 -12.64
N SER A 84 -8.44 5.38 -11.99
CA SER A 84 -9.47 4.37 -12.18
C SER A 84 -9.95 4.29 -13.62
N MET A 85 -10.26 5.42 -14.24
CA MET A 85 -10.67 5.48 -15.64
C MET A 85 -9.57 5.01 -16.60
N GLY A 86 -8.30 5.33 -16.29
CA GLY A 86 -7.17 4.83 -17.06
C GLY A 86 -7.04 3.31 -16.99
N ILE A 87 -7.12 2.71 -15.79
CA ILE A 87 -7.06 1.25 -15.62
C ILE A 87 -8.23 0.59 -16.35
N PHE A 88 -9.43 1.18 -16.27
CA PHE A 88 -10.60 0.70 -16.99
C PHE A 88 -10.36 0.70 -18.50
N GLY A 89 -9.80 1.78 -19.05
CA GLY A 89 -9.44 1.86 -20.46
C GLY A 89 -8.44 0.79 -20.88
N PHE A 90 -7.40 0.56 -20.07
CA PHE A 90 -6.39 -0.47 -20.34
C PHE A 90 -6.98 -1.89 -20.35
N LEU A 91 -7.73 -2.25 -19.30
CA LEU A 91 -8.31 -3.59 -19.17
C LEU A 91 -9.43 -3.83 -20.20
N SER A 92 -10.25 -2.82 -20.47
CA SER A 92 -11.29 -2.91 -21.51
C SER A 92 -10.68 -3.06 -22.89
N LYS A 93 -9.59 -2.35 -23.19
CA LYS A 93 -8.88 -2.51 -24.46
C LYS A 93 -8.26 -3.90 -24.57
N ALA A 94 -7.58 -4.39 -23.54
CA ALA A 94 -7.00 -5.73 -23.55
C ALA A 94 -8.05 -6.82 -23.81
N HIS A 95 -9.27 -6.64 -23.29
CA HIS A 95 -10.41 -7.51 -23.57
C HIS A 95 -10.90 -7.37 -25.02
N LEU A 96 -11.13 -6.14 -25.50
CA LEU A 96 -11.59 -5.90 -26.86
C LEU A 96 -10.61 -6.41 -27.93
N ASP A 97 -9.30 -6.18 -27.72
CA ASP A 97 -8.23 -6.63 -28.61
C ASP A 97 -8.18 -8.18 -28.69
N GLN A 98 -8.69 -8.90 -27.69
CA GLN A 98 -8.84 -10.36 -27.71
C GLN A 98 -10.14 -10.81 -28.38
N VAL A 99 -11.24 -10.08 -28.20
CA VAL A 99 -12.57 -10.46 -28.72
C VAL A 99 -12.76 -10.08 -30.20
N GLU A 100 -12.19 -8.96 -30.66
CA GLU A 100 -12.33 -8.48 -32.05
C GLU A 100 -11.81 -9.50 -33.09
N PRO A 101 -10.63 -10.13 -32.91
CA PRO A 101 -10.15 -11.16 -33.83
C PRO A 101 -11.07 -12.38 -33.88
N ALA A 102 -11.69 -12.78 -32.76
CA ALA A 102 -12.64 -13.89 -32.74
C ALA A 102 -13.89 -13.62 -33.59
N SER A 103 -14.43 -12.40 -33.51
CA SER A 103 -15.58 -11.97 -34.33
C SER A 103 -15.23 -11.93 -35.82
N ASN A 104 -14.06 -11.40 -36.18
CA ASN A 104 -13.58 -11.38 -37.57
C ASN A 104 -13.35 -12.80 -38.11
N ASN A 105 -12.76 -13.69 -37.31
CA ASN A 105 -12.54 -15.09 -37.68
C ASN A 105 -13.86 -15.82 -37.93
N GLN A 106 -14.88 -15.61 -37.08
CA GLN A 106 -16.22 -16.18 -37.29
C GLN A 106 -16.86 -15.69 -38.60
N LEU A 107 -16.67 -14.42 -38.96
CA LEU A 107 -17.15 -13.86 -40.23
C LEU A 107 -16.44 -14.52 -41.42
N LEU A 108 -15.11 -14.68 -41.35
CA LEU A 108 -14.32 -15.35 -42.39
C LEU A 108 -14.70 -16.82 -42.55
N ILE A 109 -14.94 -17.54 -41.45
CA ILE A 109 -15.44 -18.92 -41.47
C ILE A 109 -16.81 -18.99 -42.17
N THR A 110 -17.73 -18.10 -41.80
CA THR A 110 -19.06 -18.01 -42.45
C THR A 110 -18.93 -17.68 -43.95
N GLN A 111 -17.95 -16.85 -44.32
CA GLN A 111 -17.68 -16.52 -45.70
C GLN A 111 -17.12 -17.74 -46.47
N TYR A 112 -16.21 -18.51 -45.88
CA TYR A 112 -15.70 -19.74 -46.48
C TYR A 112 -16.79 -20.81 -46.61
N ASP A 113 -17.66 -20.98 -45.61
CA ASP A 113 -18.80 -21.90 -45.70
C ASP A 113 -19.74 -21.56 -46.86
N LYS A 114 -20.00 -20.28 -47.08
CA LYS A 114 -20.79 -19.83 -48.24
C LYS A 114 -20.11 -20.12 -49.57
N GLN A 115 -18.79 -19.96 -49.66
CA GLN A 115 -18.03 -20.29 -50.86
C GLN A 115 -17.99 -21.80 -51.11
N ILE A 116 -17.77 -22.61 -50.07
CA ILE A 116 -17.82 -24.07 -50.14
C ILE A 116 -19.21 -24.52 -50.62
N THR A 117 -20.28 -24.00 -50.02
CA THR A 117 -21.66 -24.29 -50.43
C THR A 117 -21.94 -23.91 -51.90
N PHE A 118 -21.31 -22.83 -52.38
CA PHE A 118 -21.42 -22.43 -53.78
C PHE A 118 -20.73 -23.44 -54.72
N GLU A 119 -19.51 -23.87 -54.39
CA GLU A 119 -18.79 -24.87 -55.18
C GLU A 119 -19.47 -26.25 -55.12
N GLU A 120 -20.01 -26.66 -53.97
CA GLU A 120 -20.82 -27.87 -53.83
C GLU A 120 -22.05 -27.85 -54.75
N LYS A 121 -22.71 -26.69 -54.88
CA LYS A 121 -23.82 -26.52 -55.84
C LYS A 121 -23.34 -26.59 -57.29
N THR A 122 -22.15 -26.10 -57.60
CA THR A 122 -21.54 -26.22 -58.92
C THR A 122 -21.29 -27.69 -59.26
N ILE A 123 -20.69 -28.44 -58.32
CA ILE A 123 -20.48 -29.89 -58.46
C ILE A 123 -21.81 -30.61 -58.65
N ALA A 124 -22.80 -30.35 -57.79
CA ALA A 124 -24.11 -30.99 -57.87
C ALA A 124 -24.77 -30.78 -59.24
N ARG A 125 -24.76 -29.56 -59.78
CA ARG A 125 -25.31 -29.27 -61.12
C ARG A 125 -24.55 -29.99 -62.25
N ALA A 126 -23.22 -30.03 -62.17
CA ALA A 126 -22.40 -30.71 -63.17
C ALA A 126 -22.61 -32.23 -63.11
N SER A 127 -22.67 -32.81 -61.91
CA SER A 127 -22.99 -34.22 -61.68
C SER A 127 -24.41 -34.57 -62.14
N ASP A 128 -25.42 -33.75 -61.82
CA ASP A 128 -26.80 -33.95 -62.28
C ASP A 128 -26.88 -33.94 -63.82
N THR A 129 -26.10 -33.07 -64.47
CA THR A 129 -26.04 -32.99 -65.94
C THR A 129 -25.39 -34.26 -66.50
N LEU A 130 -24.28 -34.74 -65.92
CA LEU A 130 -23.65 -36.00 -66.31
C LEU A 130 -24.60 -37.19 -66.15
N ASP A 131 -25.33 -37.26 -65.04
CA ASP A 131 -26.34 -38.30 -64.77
C ASP A 131 -27.48 -38.26 -65.79
N GLN A 132 -27.91 -37.08 -66.22
CA GLN A 132 -28.92 -36.95 -67.28
C GLN A 132 -28.38 -37.42 -68.64
N LEU A 133 -27.13 -37.12 -68.97
CA LEU A 133 -26.46 -37.62 -70.17
C LEU A 133 -26.35 -39.16 -70.14
N ASP A 134 -26.03 -39.74 -68.99
CA ASP A 134 -25.97 -41.20 -68.81
C ASP A 134 -27.37 -41.84 -68.93
N LYS A 135 -28.40 -41.29 -68.29
CA LYS A 135 -29.79 -41.79 -68.41
C LYS A 135 -30.30 -41.72 -69.85
N ALA A 136 -29.95 -40.68 -70.60
CA ALA A 136 -30.31 -40.58 -72.01
C ALA A 136 -29.64 -41.68 -72.86
N LEU A 137 -28.43 -42.10 -72.47
CA LEU A 137 -27.70 -43.20 -73.10
C LEU A 137 -28.32 -44.56 -72.76
N ASP A 138 -28.72 -44.77 -71.51
CA ASP A 138 -29.34 -46.01 -71.04
C ASP A 138 -30.59 -46.36 -71.86
N LYS A 139 -31.38 -45.34 -72.24
CA LYS A 139 -32.53 -45.52 -73.14
C LYS A 139 -32.16 -46.12 -74.51
N TYR A 140 -30.98 -45.81 -75.06
CA TYR A 140 -30.50 -46.42 -76.30
C TYR A 140 -30.05 -47.87 -76.09
N ILE A 141 -29.56 -48.21 -74.90
CA ILE A 141 -29.17 -49.57 -74.52
C ILE A 141 -30.42 -50.43 -74.32
N ASP A 142 -31.43 -49.91 -73.63
CA ASP A 142 -32.73 -50.56 -73.40
C ASP A 142 -33.47 -50.89 -74.70
N MET A 143 -33.31 -50.07 -75.73
CA MET A 143 -33.88 -50.30 -77.06
C MET A 143 -33.02 -51.21 -77.95
N GLU A 144 -32.01 -51.90 -77.40
CA GLU A 144 -31.03 -52.75 -78.09
C GLU A 144 -30.19 -52.01 -79.16
N TYR A 145 -30.20 -50.68 -79.17
CA TYR A 145 -29.43 -49.84 -80.10
C TYR A 145 -28.04 -49.46 -79.55
N VAL A 146 -27.34 -50.43 -78.97
CA VAL A 146 -26.05 -50.23 -78.27
C VAL A 146 -25.02 -49.52 -79.15
N THR A 147 -24.90 -49.90 -80.43
CA THR A 147 -23.94 -49.26 -81.36
C THR A 147 -24.26 -47.80 -81.64
N ARG A 148 -25.55 -47.41 -81.66
CA ARG A 148 -25.97 -46.02 -81.81
C ARG A 148 -25.73 -45.24 -80.52
N GLY A 149 -26.04 -45.83 -79.37
CA GLY A 149 -25.72 -45.25 -78.06
C GLY A 149 -24.22 -44.92 -77.95
N LEU A 150 -23.34 -45.88 -78.23
CA LEU A 150 -21.88 -45.66 -78.18
C LEU A 150 -21.42 -44.52 -79.12
N LYS A 151 -22.04 -44.37 -80.30
CA LYS A 151 -21.72 -43.29 -81.23
C LYS A 151 -22.18 -41.91 -80.72
N GLU A 152 -23.35 -41.82 -80.09
CA GLU A 152 -23.82 -40.57 -79.46
C GLU A 152 -22.98 -40.22 -78.22
N ARG A 153 -22.59 -41.22 -77.41
CA ARG A 153 -21.64 -41.01 -76.30
C ARG A 153 -20.31 -40.43 -76.79
N ALA A 154 -19.79 -40.94 -77.90
CA ALA A 154 -18.54 -40.44 -78.48
C ALA A 154 -18.65 -38.98 -78.93
N LYS A 155 -19.81 -38.55 -79.43
CA LYS A 155 -20.05 -37.13 -79.79
C LYS A 155 -20.13 -36.23 -78.55
N GLN A 156 -20.67 -36.73 -77.44
CA GLN A 156 -20.79 -36.00 -76.18
C GLN A 156 -19.50 -35.97 -75.36
N LYS A 157 -18.42 -36.62 -75.82
CA LYS A 157 -17.18 -36.75 -75.05
C LYS A 157 -16.61 -35.41 -74.60
N GLU A 158 -16.59 -34.42 -75.50
CA GLU A 158 -16.05 -33.08 -75.20
C GLU A 158 -16.87 -32.36 -74.11
N GLU A 159 -18.20 -32.46 -74.16
CA GLU A 159 -19.10 -31.90 -73.15
C GLU A 159 -18.93 -32.59 -71.78
N ARG A 160 -18.77 -33.91 -71.77
CA ARG A 160 -18.51 -34.68 -70.54
C ARG A 160 -17.14 -34.37 -69.95
N ASP A 161 -16.11 -34.26 -70.77
CA ASP A 161 -14.76 -33.89 -70.34
C ASP A 161 -14.77 -32.46 -69.76
N ALA A 162 -15.54 -31.53 -70.35
CA ALA A 162 -15.74 -30.19 -69.81
C ALA A 162 -16.46 -30.20 -68.45
N LEU A 163 -17.54 -30.99 -68.30
CA LEU A 163 -18.26 -31.13 -67.02
C LEU A 163 -17.39 -31.75 -65.93
N ASN A 164 -16.61 -32.80 -66.26
CA ASN A 164 -15.66 -33.41 -65.34
C ASN A 164 -14.58 -32.41 -64.91
N LYS A 165 -14.08 -31.59 -65.84
CA LYS A 165 -13.12 -30.54 -65.52
C LYS A 165 -13.69 -29.49 -64.55
N VAL A 166 -14.95 -29.09 -64.73
CA VAL A 166 -15.64 -28.20 -63.77
C VAL A 166 -15.72 -28.84 -62.39
N ILE A 167 -16.02 -30.14 -62.30
CA ILE A 167 -16.05 -30.88 -61.04
C ILE A 167 -14.66 -30.94 -60.40
N GLU A 168 -13.61 -31.21 -61.17
CA GLU A 168 -12.22 -31.22 -60.66
C GLU A 168 -11.78 -29.85 -60.15
N GLU A 169 -12.05 -28.78 -60.90
CA GLU A 169 -11.73 -27.40 -60.51
C GLU A 169 -12.49 -26.97 -59.25
N ALA A 170 -13.79 -27.27 -59.16
CA ALA A 170 -14.59 -26.99 -57.98
C ALA A 170 -14.14 -27.79 -56.75
N ASN A 171 -13.79 -29.07 -56.91
CA ASN A 171 -13.24 -29.89 -55.81
C ASN A 171 -11.88 -29.35 -55.32
N ALA A 172 -10.98 -28.99 -56.23
CA ALA A 172 -9.71 -28.37 -55.88
C ALA A 172 -9.94 -27.07 -55.10
N LYS A 173 -10.96 -26.29 -55.49
CA LYS A 173 -11.34 -25.07 -54.79
C LYS A 173 -11.90 -25.33 -53.39
N ILE A 174 -12.78 -26.33 -53.23
CA ILE A 174 -13.31 -26.74 -51.92
C ILE A 174 -12.17 -27.15 -50.98
N ILE A 175 -11.19 -27.91 -51.45
CA ILE A 175 -10.02 -28.31 -50.64
C ILE A 175 -9.22 -27.08 -50.20
N GLU A 176 -8.95 -26.15 -51.12
CA GLU A 176 -8.27 -24.89 -50.80
C GLU A 176 -9.02 -24.06 -49.75
N LEU A 177 -10.34 -23.92 -49.91
CA LEU A 177 -11.21 -23.17 -49.00
C LEU A 177 -11.30 -23.83 -47.63
N ASN A 178 -11.42 -25.15 -47.57
CA ASN A 178 -11.43 -25.90 -46.31
C ASN A 178 -10.10 -25.76 -45.56
N ASN A 179 -8.96 -25.86 -46.25
CA ASN A 179 -7.66 -25.67 -45.61
C ASN A 179 -7.53 -24.26 -44.99
N LYS A 180 -8.03 -23.23 -45.69
CA LYS A 180 -8.07 -21.85 -45.16
C LYS A 180 -9.02 -21.74 -43.97
N LYS A 181 -10.22 -22.32 -44.07
CA LYS A 181 -11.22 -22.35 -42.98
C LYS A 181 -10.64 -23.01 -41.72
N TYR A 182 -10.06 -24.19 -41.84
CA TYR A 182 -9.48 -24.92 -40.70
C TYR A 182 -8.37 -24.14 -40.01
N SER A 183 -7.52 -23.44 -40.77
CA SER A 183 -6.49 -22.58 -40.18
C SER A 183 -7.09 -21.50 -39.27
N ILE A 184 -8.15 -20.84 -39.73
CA ILE A 184 -8.83 -19.77 -38.99
C ILE A 184 -9.64 -20.34 -37.82
N GLU A 185 -10.28 -21.49 -38.00
CA GLU A 185 -11.06 -22.17 -36.95
C GLU A 185 -10.16 -22.60 -35.79
N VAL A 186 -8.95 -23.08 -36.08
CA VAL A 186 -7.93 -23.37 -35.04
C VAL A 186 -7.52 -22.10 -34.30
N GLU A 187 -7.36 -20.97 -34.98
CA GLU A 187 -7.07 -19.68 -34.33
C GLU A 187 -8.23 -19.22 -33.46
N GLN A 188 -9.47 -19.34 -33.94
CA GLN A 188 -10.66 -19.01 -33.18
C GLN A 188 -10.79 -19.84 -31.91
N LEU A 189 -10.56 -21.16 -31.98
CA LEU A 189 -10.60 -22.06 -30.82
C LEU A 189 -9.55 -21.69 -29.77
N LYS A 190 -8.35 -21.24 -30.19
CA LYS A 190 -7.33 -20.75 -29.27
C LYS A 190 -7.79 -19.48 -28.55
N ILE A 191 -8.37 -18.52 -29.29
CA ILE A 191 -8.88 -17.29 -28.70
C ILE A 191 -10.04 -17.58 -27.73
N GLU A 192 -10.98 -18.46 -28.10
CA GLU A 192 -12.10 -18.84 -27.23
C GLU A 192 -11.62 -19.53 -25.94
N ALA A 193 -10.57 -20.36 -26.03
CA ALA A 193 -9.97 -20.98 -24.86
C ALA A 193 -9.33 -19.95 -23.91
N GLU A 194 -8.71 -18.89 -24.43
CA GLU A 194 -8.10 -17.81 -23.64
C GLU A 194 -9.13 -16.95 -22.90
N VAL A 195 -10.30 -16.70 -23.52
CA VAL A 195 -11.40 -15.93 -22.90
C VAL A 195 -12.33 -16.80 -22.03
N GLY A 196 -12.10 -18.12 -21.97
CA GLY A 196 -12.89 -19.09 -21.21
C GLY A 196 -13.15 -18.72 -19.74
N PRO A 197 -12.13 -18.31 -18.95
CA PRO A 197 -12.32 -17.92 -17.55
C PRO A 197 -13.30 -16.76 -17.36
N ILE A 198 -13.32 -15.82 -18.30
CA ILE A 198 -14.22 -14.66 -18.26
C ILE A 198 -15.66 -15.12 -18.50
N LYS A 199 -15.86 -16.12 -19.36
CA LYS A 199 -17.18 -16.67 -19.70
C LYS A 199 -17.85 -17.28 -18.47
N TYR A 200 -17.07 -17.96 -17.63
CA TYR A 200 -17.54 -18.46 -16.33
C TYR A 200 -17.96 -17.35 -15.37
N ILE A 201 -17.27 -16.20 -15.37
CA ILE A 201 -17.65 -15.07 -14.52
C ILE A 201 -18.95 -14.43 -15.02
N ALA A 202 -19.13 -14.29 -16.33
CA ALA A 202 -20.38 -13.83 -16.91
C ALA A 202 -21.54 -14.78 -16.58
N GLU A 203 -21.32 -16.09 -16.68
CA GLU A 203 -22.29 -17.14 -16.32
C GLU A 203 -22.65 -17.13 -14.83
N LEU A 204 -21.70 -16.80 -13.95
CA LEU A 204 -21.96 -16.63 -12.52
C LEU A 204 -22.87 -15.44 -12.21
N ILE A 205 -22.74 -14.34 -12.97
CA ILE A 205 -23.48 -13.09 -12.72
C ILE A 205 -24.85 -13.11 -13.41
N TYR A 206 -24.92 -13.60 -14.64
CA TYR A 206 -26.10 -13.49 -15.52
C TYR A 206 -26.77 -14.84 -15.84
N GLY A 207 -26.21 -15.97 -15.40
CA GLY A 207 -26.80 -17.29 -15.64
C GLY A 207 -26.96 -17.59 -17.13
N ASP A 208 -28.17 -17.99 -17.53
CA ASP A 208 -28.49 -18.36 -18.92
C ASP A 208 -28.37 -17.19 -19.92
N GLU A 209 -28.42 -15.93 -19.44
CA GLU A 209 -28.30 -14.71 -20.26
C GLU A 209 -26.83 -14.25 -20.47
N ALA A 210 -25.86 -15.00 -19.95
CA ALA A 210 -24.45 -14.59 -19.96
C ALA A 210 -23.83 -14.38 -21.33
N LYS A 211 -24.38 -14.99 -22.39
CA LYS A 211 -23.90 -14.77 -23.77
C LYS A 211 -24.18 -13.35 -24.25
N ASP A 212 -25.30 -12.76 -23.84
CA ASP A 212 -25.72 -11.43 -24.29
C ASP A 212 -25.10 -10.31 -23.44
N TYR A 213 -24.73 -10.62 -22.19
CA TYR A 213 -24.16 -9.67 -21.23
C TYR A 213 -22.66 -9.89 -20.90
N PHE A 214 -21.96 -10.66 -21.74
CA PHE A 214 -20.55 -11.00 -21.50
C PHE A 214 -19.65 -9.77 -21.30
N ASP A 215 -19.71 -8.80 -22.21
CA ASP A 215 -18.92 -7.57 -22.13
C ASP A 215 -19.33 -6.69 -20.93
N GLU A 216 -20.60 -6.73 -20.53
CA GLU A 216 -21.09 -5.98 -19.38
C GLU A 216 -20.60 -6.58 -18.06
N ALA A 217 -20.58 -7.91 -17.94
CA ALA A 217 -20.01 -8.62 -16.80
C ALA A 217 -18.54 -8.24 -16.58
N VAL A 218 -17.75 -8.24 -17.65
CA VAL A 218 -16.33 -7.86 -17.62
C VAL A 218 -16.15 -6.44 -17.13
N ARG A 219 -16.95 -5.50 -17.65
CA ARG A 219 -16.88 -4.09 -17.23
C ARG A 219 -17.17 -3.94 -15.74
N TRP A 220 -18.18 -4.63 -15.21
CA TRP A 220 -18.48 -4.59 -13.78
C TRP A 220 -17.37 -5.18 -12.92
N VAL A 221 -16.76 -6.29 -13.33
CA VAL A 221 -15.61 -6.88 -12.63
C VAL A 221 -14.44 -5.90 -12.60
N ILE A 222 -14.13 -5.27 -13.73
CA ILE A 222 -13.08 -4.25 -13.84
C ILE A 222 -13.39 -3.07 -12.88
N ILE A 223 -14.63 -2.57 -12.86
CA ILE A 223 -15.05 -1.47 -11.97
C ILE A 223 -14.84 -1.85 -10.50
N VAL A 224 -15.24 -3.06 -10.09
CA VAL A 224 -15.07 -3.54 -8.70
C VAL A 224 -13.59 -3.60 -8.32
N LEU A 225 -12.74 -4.16 -9.18
CA LEU A 225 -11.29 -4.25 -8.93
C LEU A 225 -10.67 -2.86 -8.76
N ILE A 226 -11.01 -1.94 -9.65
CA ILE A 226 -10.47 -0.58 -9.66
C ILE A 226 -10.88 0.21 -8.40
N PHE A 227 -12.14 0.08 -7.98
CA PHE A 227 -12.65 0.77 -6.79
C PHE A 227 -11.96 0.31 -5.51
N VAL A 228 -11.42 -0.90 -5.48
CA VAL A 228 -10.65 -1.40 -4.34
C VAL A 228 -9.18 -1.00 -4.45
N PHE A 229 -8.55 -1.24 -5.60
CA PHE A 229 -7.08 -1.12 -5.73
C PHE A 229 -6.56 0.30 -5.57
N ASP A 230 -7.21 1.29 -6.20
CA ASP A 230 -6.63 2.64 -6.25
C ASP A 230 -6.80 3.43 -4.93
N PRO A 231 -7.99 3.44 -4.27
CA PRO A 231 -8.11 4.02 -2.92
C PRO A 231 -7.21 3.30 -1.89
N LEU A 232 -7.03 1.99 -2.02
CA LEU A 232 -6.19 1.21 -1.12
C LEU A 232 -4.72 1.68 -1.13
N ALA A 233 -4.16 2.01 -2.30
CA ALA A 233 -2.78 2.50 -2.40
C ALA A 233 -2.59 3.82 -1.63
N VAL A 234 -3.52 4.76 -1.81
CA VAL A 234 -3.50 6.06 -1.12
C VAL A 234 -3.67 5.89 0.39
N LEU A 235 -4.61 5.04 0.82
CA LEU A 235 -4.86 4.76 2.23
C LEU A 235 -3.67 4.07 2.91
N LEU A 236 -3.03 3.11 2.24
CA LEU A 236 -1.82 2.46 2.75
C LEU A 236 -0.65 3.44 2.88
N LEU A 237 -0.49 4.36 1.92
CA LEU A 237 0.52 5.42 2.01
C LEU A 237 0.27 6.32 3.23
N ILE A 238 -0.99 6.71 3.46
CA ILE A 238 -1.37 7.49 4.64
C ILE A 238 -1.12 6.69 5.92
N ALA A 239 -1.46 5.39 5.95
CA ALA A 239 -1.24 4.51 7.10
C ALA A 239 0.25 4.32 7.45
N ALA A 240 1.10 4.19 6.43
CA ALA A 240 2.55 4.16 6.59
C ALA A 240 3.06 5.47 7.20
N ASN A 241 2.54 6.61 6.74
CA ASN A 241 2.90 7.93 7.24
C ASN A 241 2.43 8.16 8.70
N ILE A 242 1.22 7.71 9.05
CA ILE A 242 0.71 7.66 10.43
C ILE A 242 1.69 6.92 11.33
N SER A 243 2.11 5.73 10.90
CA SER A 243 2.97 4.85 11.68
C SER A 243 4.40 5.39 11.85
N LEU A 244 4.91 6.14 10.87
CA LEU A 244 6.19 6.84 11.00
C LEU A 244 6.11 7.99 12.01
N ARG A 245 5.03 8.78 11.94
CA ARG A 245 4.81 9.94 12.82
C ARG A 245 4.53 9.56 14.27
N SER A 246 3.74 8.52 14.53
CA SER A 246 3.51 8.05 15.90
C SER A 246 4.82 7.70 16.59
N ARG A 247 5.70 7.01 15.86
CA ARG A 247 7.00 6.58 16.37
C ARG A 247 7.99 7.72 16.58
N SER A 248 7.95 8.77 15.75
CA SER A 248 8.77 9.96 16.00
C SER A 248 8.33 10.68 17.28
N ILE A 249 7.02 10.77 17.51
CA ILE A 249 6.43 11.36 18.72
C ILE A 249 6.81 10.54 19.97
N GLU A 250 6.72 9.20 19.91
CA GLU A 250 7.13 8.32 21.01
C GLU A 250 8.60 8.52 21.39
N LYS A 251 9.50 8.56 20.39
CA LYS A 251 10.94 8.82 20.63
C LYS A 251 11.19 10.18 21.25
N GLU A 252 10.46 11.21 20.82
CA GLU A 252 10.59 12.57 21.35
C GLU A 252 10.09 12.66 22.80
N GLN A 253 8.98 11.98 23.12
CA GLN A 253 8.48 11.85 24.48
C GLN A 253 9.45 11.08 25.38
N GLU A 254 10.04 9.99 24.91
CA GLU A 254 11.07 9.25 25.67
C GLU A 254 12.31 10.10 25.94
N LYS A 255 12.79 10.86 24.95
CA LYS A 255 13.91 11.80 25.12
C LYS A 255 13.56 12.88 26.14
N SER A 256 12.39 13.50 26.03
CA SER A 256 11.92 14.53 26.97
C SER A 256 11.79 13.99 28.40
N LYS A 257 11.31 12.75 28.57
CA LYS A 257 11.27 12.09 29.89
C LYS A 257 12.67 11.90 30.46
N LYS A 258 13.58 11.31 29.67
CA LYS A 258 14.99 11.13 30.08
C LYS A 258 15.64 12.45 30.47
N GLU A 259 15.46 13.50 29.68
CA GLU A 259 16.03 14.83 29.96
C GLU A 259 15.48 15.42 31.27
N LYS A 260 14.17 15.31 31.52
CA LYS A 260 13.56 15.73 32.78
C LYS A 260 14.11 14.93 33.97
N ASP A 261 14.33 13.63 33.81
CA ASP A 261 14.89 12.78 34.86
C ASP A 261 16.35 13.13 35.15
N TYR A 262 17.17 13.37 34.13
CA TYR A 262 18.54 13.89 34.29
C TYR A 262 18.57 15.27 34.97
N GLN A 263 17.65 16.17 34.61
CA GLN A 263 17.56 17.48 35.26
C GLN A 263 17.15 17.37 36.74
N LYS A 264 16.21 16.47 37.07
CA LYS A 264 15.85 16.16 38.45
C LYS A 264 17.01 15.56 39.23
N GLU A 265 17.78 14.65 38.62
CA GLU A 265 18.96 14.06 39.25
C GLU A 265 20.06 15.10 39.47
N ALA A 266 20.35 15.94 38.48
CA ALA A 266 21.34 17.01 38.58
C ALA A 266 20.97 18.05 39.66
N THR A 267 19.69 18.44 39.74
CA THR A 267 19.20 19.35 40.79
C THR A 267 19.29 18.71 42.18
N ASN A 268 18.93 17.43 42.31
CA ASN A 268 19.08 16.68 43.56
C ASN A 268 20.55 16.54 43.97
N ALA A 269 21.45 16.24 43.03
CA ALA A 269 22.89 16.17 43.27
C ALA A 269 23.47 17.51 43.69
N LYS A 270 23.07 18.61 43.02
CA LYS A 270 23.47 19.98 43.39
C LYS A 270 22.97 20.35 44.79
N ALA A 271 21.74 19.96 45.15
CA ALA A 271 21.20 20.17 46.49
C ALA A 271 21.96 19.35 47.54
N ARG A 272 22.30 18.08 47.26
CA ARG A 272 23.13 17.24 48.14
C ARG A 272 24.54 17.83 48.33
N ALA A 273 25.21 18.22 47.25
CA ALA A 273 26.52 18.85 47.29
C ALA A 273 26.52 20.20 48.02
N LYS A 274 25.44 21.00 47.87
CA LYS A 274 25.25 22.22 48.66
C LYS A 274 25.12 21.90 50.15
N ARG A 275 24.28 20.93 50.54
CA ARG A 275 24.16 20.49 51.94
C ARG A 275 25.48 20.03 52.53
N ILE A 276 26.28 19.26 51.79
CA ILE A 276 27.61 18.81 52.24
C ILE A 276 28.55 20.01 52.45
N ARG A 277 28.61 20.96 51.50
CA ARG A 277 29.44 22.17 51.65
C ARG A 277 29.00 23.06 52.82
N ASP A 278 27.70 23.26 52.99
CA ASP A 278 27.16 24.07 54.08
C ASP A 278 27.53 23.44 55.45
N ARG A 279 27.46 22.10 55.56
CA ARG A 279 27.94 21.36 56.75
C ARG A 279 29.44 21.52 56.96
N GLU A 280 30.25 21.33 55.93
CA GLU A 280 31.70 21.45 56.03
C GLU A 280 32.10 22.85 56.51
N LYS A 281 31.40 23.89 56.05
CA LYS A 281 31.58 25.27 56.51
C LYS A 281 31.24 25.42 57.99
N ILE A 282 30.14 24.83 58.46
CA ILE A 282 29.74 24.82 59.87
C ILE A 282 30.82 24.15 60.73
N TYR A 283 31.29 22.95 60.34
CA TYR A 283 32.39 22.27 61.01
C TYR A 283 33.66 23.10 61.05
N LYS A 284 34.07 23.67 59.91
CA LYS A 284 35.29 24.48 59.81
C LYS A 284 35.21 25.73 60.69
N ASP A 285 34.09 26.44 60.68
CA ASP A 285 33.90 27.63 61.54
C ASP A 285 33.96 27.26 63.02
N PHE A 286 33.24 26.20 63.42
CA PHE A 286 33.23 25.70 64.79
C PHE A 286 34.63 25.32 65.28
N PHE A 287 35.35 24.45 64.55
CA PHE A 287 36.68 24.01 64.93
C PHE A 287 37.73 25.12 64.86
N THR A 288 37.58 26.09 63.94
CA THR A 288 38.48 27.27 63.90
C THR A 288 38.30 28.14 65.13
N LYS A 289 37.06 28.38 65.58
CA LYS A 289 36.76 29.13 66.80
C LYS A 289 37.26 28.39 68.05
N LEU A 290 37.08 27.06 68.09
CA LEU A 290 37.58 26.20 69.15
C LEU A 290 39.11 26.25 69.25
N GLY A 291 39.83 26.07 68.13
CA GLY A 291 41.30 26.09 68.11
C GLY A 291 41.90 27.46 68.46
N LYS A 292 41.19 28.56 68.17
CA LYS A 292 41.58 29.93 68.55
C LYS A 292 41.16 30.33 69.97
N ARG A 293 40.54 29.41 70.74
CA ARG A 293 39.99 29.68 72.10
C ARG A 293 39.02 30.87 72.16
N ASN A 294 38.30 31.14 71.07
CA ASN A 294 37.33 32.25 70.98
C ASN A 294 35.91 31.72 70.72
N LEU A 295 35.63 30.52 71.24
CA LEU A 295 34.32 29.89 71.14
C LEU A 295 33.42 30.45 72.24
N LYS A 296 32.23 30.95 71.89
CA LYS A 296 31.25 31.45 72.86
C LYS A 296 30.14 30.45 73.10
N ASN A 297 29.38 30.66 74.19
CA ASN A 297 28.24 29.83 74.57
C ASN A 297 27.21 29.69 73.42
N ARG A 298 26.97 30.80 72.72
CA ARG A 298 26.07 30.83 71.56
C ARG A 298 26.59 30.04 70.36
N ASP A 299 27.90 30.05 70.12
CA ASP A 299 28.51 29.46 68.91
C ASP A 299 28.42 27.92 68.92
N TYR A 300 28.64 27.27 70.07
CA TYR A 300 28.49 25.82 70.14
C TYR A 300 27.01 25.41 70.20
N GLU A 301 26.14 26.13 70.91
CA GLU A 301 24.69 25.86 70.86
C GLU A 301 24.15 25.94 69.41
N GLU A 302 24.57 26.95 68.64
CA GLU A 302 24.21 27.12 67.23
C GLU A 302 24.75 25.97 66.36
N PHE A 303 25.95 25.48 66.66
CA PHE A 303 26.51 24.27 66.03
C PHE A 303 25.65 23.03 66.30
N PHE A 304 25.29 22.74 67.55
CA PHE A 304 24.44 21.57 67.86
C PHE A 304 23.03 21.70 67.28
N ARG A 305 22.45 22.90 67.26
CA ARG A 305 21.15 23.16 66.62
C ARG A 305 21.18 22.98 65.11
N SER A 306 22.27 23.39 64.46
CA SER A 306 22.40 23.30 62.99
C SER A 306 22.79 21.90 62.51
N MET A 307 23.57 21.14 63.30
CA MET A 307 23.99 19.77 62.97
C MET A 307 22.93 18.71 63.32
N GLY A 308 22.22 18.90 64.43
CA GLY A 308 21.28 17.89 64.96
C GLY A 308 21.97 16.69 65.63
N SER A 309 21.31 16.10 66.62
CA SER A 309 21.86 15.01 67.45
C SER A 309 22.08 13.71 66.68
N GLU A 310 21.26 13.39 65.68
CA GLU A 310 21.43 12.18 64.87
C GLU A 310 22.66 12.21 63.97
N GLU A 311 23.09 13.39 63.49
CA GLU A 311 24.26 13.48 62.60
C GLU A 311 25.57 13.30 63.37
N LEU A 312 25.63 13.85 64.59
CA LEU A 312 26.76 13.66 65.49
C LEU A 312 26.88 12.18 65.92
N LYS A 313 25.75 11.53 66.23
CA LYS A 313 25.73 10.07 66.50
C LYS A 313 26.25 9.23 65.33
N LYS A 314 25.94 9.61 64.08
CA LYS A 314 26.47 8.92 62.88
C LYS A 314 27.98 9.05 62.71
N LEU A 315 28.62 10.05 63.33
CA LEU A 315 30.07 10.22 63.36
C LEU A 315 30.72 9.50 64.55
N GLY A 316 29.96 8.71 65.33
CA GLY A 316 30.45 8.02 66.52
C GLY A 316 30.64 8.93 67.72
N LEU A 317 30.05 10.13 67.70
CA LEU A 317 30.13 11.12 68.76
C LEU A 317 28.83 11.11 69.57
N ASP A 318 28.94 11.09 70.91
CA ASP A 318 27.77 11.27 71.78
C ASP A 318 27.44 12.76 71.91
N PRO A 319 26.32 13.26 71.34
CA PRO A 319 26.00 14.67 71.33
C PRO A 319 25.77 15.22 72.74
N ASP A 320 25.18 14.42 73.62
CA ASP A 320 24.80 14.86 74.96
C ASP A 320 26.04 14.94 75.84
N GLU A 321 26.95 13.96 75.73
CA GLU A 321 28.23 13.98 76.45
C GLU A 321 29.13 15.15 76.00
N ILE A 322 29.23 15.41 74.69
CA ILE A 322 30.05 16.51 74.17
C ILE A 322 29.46 17.85 74.58
N ARG A 323 28.13 17.99 74.55
CA ARG A 323 27.44 19.21 74.98
C ARG A 323 27.69 19.47 76.46
N ILE A 324 27.48 18.48 77.33
CA ILE A 324 27.75 18.62 78.78
C ILE A 324 29.21 19.04 79.03
N LYS A 325 30.17 18.44 78.33
CA LYS A 325 31.60 18.80 78.47
C LYS A 325 31.89 20.22 77.98
N LEU A 326 31.27 20.68 76.89
CA LEU A 326 31.44 22.06 76.42
C LEU A 326 30.79 23.07 77.38
N ASP A 327 29.62 22.77 77.92
CA ASP A 327 28.95 23.59 78.93
C ASP A 327 29.87 23.75 80.17
N GLN A 328 30.47 22.65 80.65
CA GLN A 328 31.44 22.67 81.76
C GLN A 328 32.68 23.51 81.44
N ILE A 329 33.25 23.36 80.23
CA ILE A 329 34.42 24.14 79.80
C ILE A 329 34.11 25.64 79.74
N MET A 330 32.91 26.01 79.28
CA MET A 330 32.49 27.41 79.21
C MET A 330 32.25 27.99 80.59
N GLU A 331 31.62 27.23 81.49
CA GLU A 331 31.45 27.62 82.90
C GLU A 331 32.80 27.84 83.58
N TRP A 332 33.79 26.96 83.32
CA TRP A 332 35.15 27.13 83.84
C TRP A 332 35.91 28.33 83.26
N ASN A 333 35.70 28.67 81.98
CA ASN A 333 36.29 29.87 81.38
C ASN A 333 35.61 31.17 81.85
N ASP A 334 34.31 31.14 82.15
CA ASP A 334 33.57 32.27 82.70
C ASP A 334 33.95 32.56 84.17
N LEU A 335 34.41 31.54 84.92
CA LEU A 335 34.95 31.71 86.28
C LEU A 335 36.22 32.56 86.32
N ASP A 336 37.03 32.56 85.26
CA ASP A 336 38.28 33.35 85.19
C ASP A 336 38.03 34.84 84.87
N THR A 337 36.78 35.22 84.53
CA THR A 337 36.42 36.59 84.12
C THR A 337 35.24 37.21 84.86
N SER A 338 34.67 36.55 85.88
CA SER A 338 33.55 37.10 86.64
C SER A 338 33.64 36.91 88.15
N GLU A 339 34.09 37.95 88.84
CA GLU A 339 33.34 38.38 90.03
C GLU A 339 31.97 38.89 89.55
N LYS A 340 31.01 37.99 89.30
CA LYS A 340 29.54 38.21 89.46
C LYS A 340 28.67 37.04 88.97
N SER A 341 27.99 36.44 89.96
CA SER A 341 26.69 35.73 89.98
C SER A 341 26.40 34.58 89.01
N PRO A 342 25.91 33.42 89.50
CA PRO A 342 25.78 32.18 88.73
C PRO A 342 24.59 32.18 87.76
N ASN A 343 24.76 31.46 86.65
CA ASN A 343 23.80 31.31 85.56
C ASN A 343 22.68 30.32 85.92
N GLN A 344 21.43 30.75 85.89
CA GLN A 344 20.24 29.91 86.14
C GLN A 344 19.94 29.06 84.89
N ARG A 345 20.47 27.84 84.81
CA ARG A 345 20.00 26.87 83.80
C ARG A 345 19.99 25.40 84.21
N TYR A 346 20.43 25.08 85.43
CA TYR A 346 20.33 23.73 86.00
C TYR A 346 19.41 23.73 87.21
N LEU A 347 18.12 23.99 86.99
CA LEU A 347 17.06 23.52 87.87
C LEU A 347 15.97 22.93 86.98
N GLU A 348 15.44 21.80 87.41
CA GLU A 348 14.42 20.95 86.77
C GLU A 348 14.94 19.85 85.84
N VAL A 349 15.62 18.88 86.47
CA VAL A 349 15.19 17.49 86.31
C VAL A 349 14.72 17.02 87.69
N ASP A 350 13.50 16.47 87.70
CA ASP A 350 12.83 15.74 88.79
C ASP A 350 11.94 16.54 89.75
N ASN A 351 10.67 16.72 89.34
CA ASN A 351 9.52 16.51 90.23
C ASN A 351 8.22 16.37 89.43
N SER A 352 7.94 15.14 89.00
CA SER A 352 6.55 14.68 88.84
C SER A 352 6.15 13.95 90.13
N LYS A 353 5.58 14.68 91.09
CA LYS A 353 4.60 14.18 92.08
C LYS A 353 4.15 15.29 93.05
N LYS A 354 2.84 15.56 92.93
CA LYS A 354 1.91 16.27 93.82
C LYS A 354 2.05 17.77 93.97
#